data_AF-X1LZV7-F1
#
_entry.id   AF-X1LZV7-F1
#
_cell.length_a   1.000
_cell.length_b   1.000
_cell.length_c   1.000
_cell.angle_alpha   90.00
_cell.angle_beta   90.00
_cell.angle_gamma   90.00
#
_symmetry.space_group_name_H-M   'P 1'
#
loop_
_entity.id
_entity.type
_entity.pdbx_description
1 polymer ?
#
loop_
_entity_poly.entity_id
_entity_poly.type
_entity_poly.pdbx_seq_one_letter_code
_entity_poly.pdbx_strand_id
1 'polypeptide(L)'
;MDTLINAIKKHLNVRFEIKGIERKDVWDYPLEALREAVINALIHKDYLSTAEIQIKIYDDRLWIWNSGKLPKQLTIESLKTEHSSFPKNPLIASVFYYAGFIERWGFLA
;
A
#
# COMPACT_ATOMS: atom_id res chain seq x y z
N MET A 1 5.06 -6.18 -9.45
CA MET A 1 5.00 -5.27 -8.28
C MET A 1 6.24 -4.39 -8.23
N ASP A 2 7.42 -4.97 -8.32
CA ASP A 2 8.71 -4.26 -8.23
C ASP A 2 8.86 -3.08 -9.20
N THR A 3 8.40 -3.22 -10.45
CA THR A 3 8.41 -2.13 -11.43
C THR A 3 7.63 -0.90 -10.96
N LEU A 4 6.46 -1.11 -10.33
CA LEU A 4 5.62 -0.02 -9.83
C LEU A 4 6.26 0.65 -8.61
N ILE A 5 6.76 -0.15 -7.67
CA ILE A 5 7.47 0.39 -6.50
C ILE A 5 8.71 1.16 -6.93
N ASN A 6 9.47 0.66 -7.91
CA ASN A 6 10.61 1.38 -8.47
C ASN A 6 10.21 2.68 -9.18
N ALA A 7 9.06 2.73 -9.84
CA ALA A 7 8.55 3.96 -10.42
C ALA A 7 8.23 5.00 -9.33
N ILE A 8 7.56 4.59 -8.24
CA ILE A 8 7.26 5.49 -7.11
C ILE A 8 8.55 5.94 -6.42
N LYS A 9 9.50 5.03 -6.17
CA LYS A 9 10.80 5.33 -5.54
C LYS A 9 11.59 6.42 -6.24
N LYS A 10 11.49 6.55 -7.58
CA LYS A 10 12.16 7.59 -8.36
C LYS A 10 11.65 9.00 -8.07
N HIS A 11 10.47 9.10 -7.47
CA HIS A 11 9.81 10.36 -7.15
C HIS A 11 9.72 10.64 -5.64
N LEU A 12 10.25 9.74 -4.79
CA LEU A 12 10.37 9.97 -3.35
C LEU A 12 11.72 10.61 -3.03
N ASN A 13 11.77 11.45 -1.98
CA ASN A 13 13.07 11.90 -1.50
C ASN A 13 13.82 10.73 -0.87
N VAL A 14 15.13 10.79 -1.03
CA VAL A 14 16.06 9.82 -0.46
C VAL A 14 17.19 10.59 0.18
N ARG A 15 17.41 10.33 1.46
CA ARG A 15 18.64 10.75 2.15
C ARG A 15 19.59 9.57 2.20
N PHE A 16 20.87 9.85 2.39
CA PHE A 16 21.85 8.81 2.63
C PHE A 16 22.37 8.93 4.06
N GLU A 17 22.51 7.79 4.72
CA GLU A 17 23.16 7.67 6.01
C GLU A 17 24.44 6.85 5.83
N ILE A 18 25.56 7.31 6.37
CA ILE A 18 26.83 6.58 6.34
C ILE A 18 27.00 5.91 7.70
N LYS A 19 27.08 4.58 7.71
CA LYS A 19 27.39 3.79 8.90
C LYS A 19 28.68 3.02 8.66
N GLY A 20 29.78 3.48 9.27
CA GLY A 20 31.11 2.95 9.01
C GLY A 20 31.57 3.27 7.58
N ILE A 21 31.74 2.23 6.76
CA ILE A 21 32.17 2.34 5.34
C ILE A 21 30.97 2.20 4.39
N GLU A 22 29.81 1.75 4.89
CA GLU A 22 28.64 1.51 4.06
C GLU A 22 27.73 2.76 4.00
N ARG A 23 27.37 3.14 2.77
CA ARG A 23 26.32 4.11 2.49
C ARG A 23 24.99 3.37 2.40
N LYS A 24 24.02 3.80 3.20
CA LYS A 24 22.64 3.29 3.15
C LYS A 24 21.70 4.40 2.71
N ASP A 25 20.92 4.11 1.67
CA ASP A 25 19.84 4.99 1.23
C ASP A 25 18.62 4.79 2.14
N VAL A 26 18.02 5.90 2.57
CA VAL A 26 16.85 5.96 3.46
C VAL A 26 15.79 6.82 2.77
N TRP A 27 14.71 6.16 2.35
CA TRP A 27 13.55 6.81 1.75
C TRP A 27 12.62 7.40 2.82
N ASP A 28 11.85 8.41 2.45
CA ASP A 28 10.87 9.06 3.34
C ASP A 28 9.82 8.09 3.90
N TYR A 29 9.52 7.01 3.16
CA TYR A 29 8.59 5.96 3.55
C TYR A 29 9.26 4.58 3.49
N PRO A 30 8.97 3.67 4.44
CA PRO A 30 9.35 2.27 4.33
C PRO A 30 8.79 1.67 3.04
N LEU A 31 9.65 1.01 2.25
CA LEU A 31 9.27 0.47 0.94
C LEU A 31 8.26 -0.67 1.09
N GLU A 32 8.33 -1.41 2.19
CA GLU A 32 7.41 -2.46 2.57
C GLU A 32 6.00 -1.89 2.81
N ALA A 33 5.90 -0.80 3.58
CA ALA A 33 4.64 -0.12 3.83
C ALA A 33 4.04 0.48 2.54
N LEU A 34 4.88 1.03 1.66
CA LEU A 34 4.45 1.50 0.35
C LEU A 34 3.87 0.36 -0.50
N ARG A 35 4.53 -0.79 -0.50
CA ARG A 35 4.08 -1.99 -1.23
C ARG A 35 2.74 -2.47 -0.70
N GLU A 36 2.57 -2.52 0.61
CA GLU A 36 1.31 -2.88 1.26
C GLU A 36 0.19 -1.90 0.91
N ALA A 37 0.43 -0.58 1.00
CA ALA A 37 -0.56 0.43 0.65
C ALA A 37 -1.05 0.32 -0.81
N VAL A 38 -0.15 0.04 -1.75
CA VAL A 38 -0.50 -0.21 -3.15
C VAL A 38 -1.33 -1.48 -3.32
N ILE A 39 -0.98 -2.56 -2.61
CA ILE A 39 -1.75 -3.81 -2.63
C ILE A 39 -3.14 -3.60 -2.03
N ASN A 40 -3.26 -2.88 -0.92
CA ASN A 40 -4.55 -2.55 -0.30
C ASN A 40 -5.41 -1.73 -1.28
N ALA A 41 -4.81 -0.76 -1.98
CA ALA A 41 -5.50 -0.01 -3.02
C ALA A 41 -6.00 -0.90 -4.17
N LEU A 42 -5.25 -1.95 -4.56
CA LEU A 42 -5.66 -2.90 -5.60
C LEU A 42 -6.76 -3.87 -5.12
N ILE A 43 -6.62 -4.41 -3.91
CA ILE A 43 -7.55 -5.40 -3.34
C ILE A 43 -8.91 -4.76 -3.03
N HIS A 44 -8.92 -3.55 -2.49
CA HIS A 44 -10.15 -2.89 -2.01
C HIS A 44 -10.79 -1.95 -3.05
N LYS A 45 -10.24 -1.85 -4.28
CA LYS A 45 -10.83 -1.03 -5.35
C LYS A 45 -12.25 -1.51 -5.67
N ASP A 46 -13.14 -0.57 -5.95
CA ASP A 46 -14.39 -0.89 -6.63
C ASP A 46 -14.13 -1.04 -8.14
N TYR A 47 -14.09 -2.30 -8.61
CA TYR A 47 -13.87 -2.62 -10.02
C TYR A 47 -15.11 -2.42 -10.90
N LEU A 48 -16.28 -2.14 -10.31
CA LEU A 48 -17.45 -1.67 -11.06
C LEU A 48 -17.33 -0.19 -11.42
N SER A 49 -16.43 0.55 -10.76
CA SER A 49 -16.13 1.95 -11.07
C SER A 49 -15.01 2.05 -12.11
N THR A 50 -15.19 2.96 -13.07
CA THR A 50 -14.18 3.34 -14.06
C THR A 50 -13.05 4.21 -13.47
N ALA A 51 -13.16 4.63 -12.21
CA ALA A 51 -12.11 5.41 -11.57
C ALA A 51 -10.85 4.56 -11.37
N GLU A 52 -9.72 5.11 -11.77
CA GLU A 52 -8.39 4.52 -11.61
C GLU A 52 -7.86 4.70 -10.18
N ILE A 53 -6.87 3.87 -9.81
CA ILE A 53 -6.09 4.11 -8.59
C ILE A 53 -5.21 5.34 -8.84
N GLN A 54 -5.25 6.29 -7.91
CA GLN A 54 -4.48 7.52 -7.98
C GLN A 54 -3.34 7.46 -6.97
N ILE A 55 -2.12 7.70 -7.45
CA ILE A 55 -0.93 7.88 -6.61
C ILE A 55 -0.41 9.29 -6.88
N LYS A 56 -0.39 10.13 -5.84
CA LYS A 56 0.09 11.51 -5.90
C LYS A 56 1.19 11.69 -4.88
N ILE A 57 2.30 12.29 -5.31
CA ILE A 57 3.45 12.57 -4.47
C ILE A 57 3.56 14.08 -4.35
N TYR A 58 3.50 14.57 -3.12
CA TYR A 58 3.70 15.96 -2.76
C TYR A 58 4.97 16.07 -1.93
N ASP A 59 5.45 17.29 -1.73
CA ASP A 59 6.67 17.55 -0.95
C ASP A 59 6.56 17.07 0.51
N ASP A 60 5.35 17.05 1.07
CA ASP A 60 5.07 16.71 2.46
C ASP A 60 4.36 15.36 2.66
N ARG A 61 3.82 14.77 1.58
CA ARG A 61 3.01 13.54 1.69
C ARG A 61 2.92 12.72 0.41
N LEU A 62 2.79 11.41 0.59
CA LEU A 62 2.28 10.48 -0.41
C LEU A 62 0.76 10.28 -0.21
N TRP A 63 0.00 10.32 -1.30
CA TRP A 63 -1.44 10.07 -1.31
C TRP A 63 -1.78 8.95 -2.29
N ILE A 64 -2.35 7.86 -1.76
CA ILE A 64 -2.85 6.72 -2.54
C ILE A 64 -4.35 6.64 -2.33
N TRP A 65 -5.11 6.57 -3.42
CA TRP A 65 -6.57 6.55 -3.39
C TRP A 65 -7.15 5.62 -4.45
N ASN A 66 -8.32 5.03 -4.14
CA ASN A 66 -9.11 4.24 -5.07
C ASN A 66 -10.61 4.52 -4.86
N SER A 67 -11.45 3.95 -5.73
CA SER A 67 -12.91 3.99 -5.63
C SER A 67 -13.51 3.13 -4.49
N GLY A 68 -12.66 2.48 -3.69
CA GLY A 68 -13.06 1.62 -2.59
C GLY A 68 -13.77 2.39 -1.49
N LYS A 69 -14.65 1.70 -0.75
CA LYS A 69 -15.32 2.25 0.42
C LYS A 69 -14.99 1.41 1.64
N LEU A 70 -14.94 2.07 2.79
CA LEU A 70 -14.79 1.37 4.05
C LEU A 70 -15.96 0.37 4.24
N PRO A 71 -15.67 -0.91 4.55
CA PRO A 71 -16.70 -1.89 4.87
C PRO A 71 -17.56 -1.40 6.03
N LYS A 72 -18.87 -1.73 6.02
CA LYS A 72 -19.81 -1.29 7.06
C LYS A 72 -19.43 -1.75 8.48
N GLN A 73 -18.63 -2.81 8.56
CA GLN A 73 -18.12 -3.40 9.79
C GLN A 73 -16.98 -2.61 10.43
N LEU A 74 -16.35 -1.69 9.68
CA LEU A 74 -15.18 -0.94 10.12
C LEU A 74 -15.51 0.55 10.29
N THR A 75 -14.94 1.15 11.32
CA THR A 75 -14.89 2.62 11.50
C THR A 75 -13.47 3.14 11.23
N ILE A 76 -13.32 4.45 11.09
CA ILE A 76 -12.00 5.06 10.94
C ILE A 76 -11.12 4.77 12.17
N GLU A 77 -11.69 4.72 13.38
CA GLU A 77 -10.89 4.35 14.56
C GLU A 77 -10.41 2.90 14.52
N SER A 78 -11.22 1.98 13.99
CA SER A 78 -10.85 0.56 13.88
C SER A 78 -9.63 0.32 12.99
N LEU A 79 -9.35 1.22 12.03
CA LEU A 79 -8.17 1.15 11.16
C LEU A 79 -6.86 1.46 11.90
N LYS A 80 -6.93 2.03 13.11
CA LYS A 80 -5.76 2.39 13.92
C LYS A 80 -5.29 1.26 14.84
N THR A 81 -6.04 0.16 14.89
CA THR A 81 -5.77 -1.02 15.73
C THR A 81 -5.77 -2.27 14.88
N GLU A 82 -5.34 -3.39 15.45
CA GLU A 82 -5.56 -4.68 14.79
C GLU A 82 -7.06 -4.90 14.55
N HIS A 83 -7.38 -5.27 13.31
CA HIS A 83 -8.75 -5.43 12.85
C HIS A 83 -8.77 -6.47 11.73
N SER A 84 -9.92 -7.10 11.51
CA SER A 84 -10.11 -8.01 10.39
C SER A 84 -10.18 -7.25 9.07
N SER A 85 -9.40 -7.68 8.08
CA SER A 85 -9.53 -7.19 6.72
C SER A 85 -10.77 -7.79 6.04
N PHE A 86 -11.61 -6.94 5.46
CA PHE A 86 -12.80 -7.34 4.67
C PHE A 86 -12.60 -6.97 3.20
N PRO A 87 -11.87 -7.78 2.41
CA PRO A 87 -11.60 -7.49 1.01
C PRO A 87 -12.89 -7.52 0.18
N LYS A 88 -13.16 -6.46 -0.57
CA LYS A 88 -14.31 -6.38 -1.48
C LYS A 88 -14.17 -7.38 -2.65
N ASN A 89 -12.94 -7.73 -3.01
CA ASN A 89 -12.62 -8.65 -4.10
C ASN A 89 -11.79 -9.84 -3.59
N PRO A 90 -12.42 -10.88 -2.99
CA PRO A 90 -11.70 -12.01 -2.41
C PRO A 90 -10.82 -12.78 -3.40
N LEU A 91 -11.23 -12.86 -4.68
CA LEU A 91 -10.42 -13.50 -5.72
C LEU A 91 -9.11 -12.75 -5.99
N ILE A 92 -9.17 -11.42 -6.02
CA ILE A 92 -7.97 -10.59 -6.18
C ILE A 92 -7.07 -10.77 -4.96
N ALA A 93 -7.63 -10.70 -3.75
CA ALA A 93 -6.89 -10.98 -2.52
C ALA A 93 -6.21 -12.36 -2.55
N SER A 94 -6.91 -13.38 -3.07
CA SER A 94 -6.35 -14.73 -3.25
C SER A 94 -5.14 -14.75 -4.16
N VAL A 95 -5.21 -14.06 -5.30
CA VAL A 95 -4.09 -13.96 -6.24
C VAL A 95 -2.88 -13.32 -5.55
N PHE A 96 -3.07 -12.23 -4.81
CA PHE A 96 -1.97 -11.59 -4.07
C PHE A 96 -1.41 -12.49 -2.97
N TYR A 97 -2.24 -13.30 -2.31
CA TYR A 97 -1.79 -14.27 -1.30
C TYR A 97 -0.95 -15.38 -1.91
N TYR A 98 -1.44 -16.03 -2.97
CA TYR A 98 -0.70 -17.10 -3.64
C TYR A 98 0.57 -16.60 -4.33
N ALA A 99 0.59 -15.35 -4.76
CA ALA A 99 1.79 -14.71 -5.29
C ALA A 99 2.82 -14.33 -4.20
N GLY A 100 2.52 -14.57 -2.90
CA GLY A 100 3.41 -14.24 -1.79
C GLY A 100 3.48 -12.74 -1.47
N PHE A 101 2.53 -11.95 -1.98
CA PHE A 101 2.52 -10.50 -1.74
C PHE A 101 1.79 -10.12 -0.44
N ILE A 102 0.95 -10.98 0.10
CA ILE A 102 0.30 -10.78 1.40
C ILE A 102 0.45 -12.04 2.25
N GLU A 103 0.72 -11.88 3.55
CA GLU A 103 1.02 -13.01 4.44
C GLU A 103 -0.24 -13.64 5.07
N ARG A 104 -1.30 -12.87 5.28
CA ARG A 104 -2.55 -13.38 5.86
C ARG A 104 -3.77 -12.56 5.47
N TRP A 105 -4.87 -13.25 5.20
CA TRP A 105 -6.20 -12.66 5.05
C TRP A 105 -6.71 -12.32 6.46
N GLY A 106 -6.54 -11.09 6.90
CA GLY A 106 -7.07 -10.68 8.19
C GLY A 106 -6.36 -9.53 8.87
N PHE A 107 -5.14 -9.15 8.46
CA PHE A 107 -4.39 -8.06 9.12
C PHE A 107 -4.10 -6.85 8.23
N LEU A 108 -4.56 -6.85 6.98
CA LEU A 108 -4.34 -5.72 6.08
C LEU A 108 -5.26 -4.55 6.45
N ALA A 109 -4.66 -3.46 6.95
CA ALA A 109 -5.21 -2.11 7.13
C ALA A 109 -4.42 -1.14 6.25
#